data_AF-A0A2N5HXW0-F1
#
_entry.id   AF-A0A2N5HXW0-F1
#
_cell.length_a   1.000
_cell.length_b   1.000
_cell.length_c   1.000
_cell.angle_alpha   90.00
_cell.angle_beta   90.00
_cell.angle_gamma   90.00
#
_symmetry.space_group_name_H-M   'P 1'
#
loop_
_entity.id
_entity.type
_entity.pdbx_description
1 polymer ?
#
loop_
_entity_poly.entity_id
_entity_poly.type
_entity_poly.pdbx_seq_one_letter_code
_entity_poly.pdbx_strand_id
1 'polypeptide(L)'
;MKLKGPFISLLAIAAVLSTLLIYWFYFSPPKSFPTKSQLIKEINHSTPRASVKIIQDTVHIDKGHVFVPYISKDGQYGVSFWVWERHKWEMESLSTNGSPRIWKIDRNNPASYYILWNLHPDDGVKDMDFYLIRERGYQGINGRMTYIPKIQMETKIALKKKSYGMMLMPDEWDAVMGSLIKGEKAKAPWSVFDSLTSNYQVYFGWIPYDQKDKVTVVKNSITGEGYTSGANIDESRILSPSEIETPLE
;
A
#
# COMPACT_ATOMS: atom_id res chain seq x y z
N MET A 1 5.42 -12.84 53.60
CA MET A 1 4.87 -11.48 53.86
C MET A 1 3.48 -11.40 53.24
N LYS A 2 2.40 -11.42 54.03
CA LYS A 2 1.02 -11.38 53.48
C LYS A 2 0.68 -9.93 53.12
N LEU A 3 0.49 -9.63 51.83
CA LEU A 3 0.01 -8.34 51.36
C LEU A 3 -1.36 -8.07 52.02
N LYS A 4 -1.50 -6.92 52.71
CA LYS A 4 -2.74 -6.54 53.40
C LYS A 4 -3.83 -6.20 52.37
N GLY A 5 -5.10 -6.50 52.68
CA GLY A 5 -6.27 -6.22 51.84
C GLY A 5 -6.33 -4.84 51.14
N PRO A 6 -5.98 -3.72 51.79
CA PRO A 6 -5.96 -2.41 51.11
C PRO A 6 -4.88 -2.29 50.04
N PHE A 7 -3.75 -3.00 50.18
CA PHE A 7 -2.65 -2.96 49.22
C PHE A 7 -2.98 -3.74 47.94
N ILE A 8 -3.70 -4.87 48.09
CA ILE A 8 -4.22 -5.66 46.97
C ILE A 8 -5.28 -4.85 46.20
N SER A 9 -6.13 -4.11 46.90
CA SER A 9 -7.16 -3.25 46.30
C SER A 9 -6.52 -2.09 45.51
N LEU A 10 -5.47 -1.46 46.05
CA LEU A 10 -4.74 -0.39 45.37
C LEU A 10 -4.05 -0.88 44.09
N LEU A 11 -3.43 -2.07 44.13
CA LEU A 11 -2.83 -2.72 42.96
C LEU A 11 -3.87 -3.06 41.89
N ALA A 12 -5.05 -3.54 42.28
CA ALA A 12 -6.14 -3.82 41.35
C ALA A 12 -6.64 -2.54 40.65
N ILE A 13 -6.81 -1.45 41.41
CA ILE A 13 -7.21 -0.15 40.85
C ILE A 13 -6.14 0.39 39.89
N ALA A 14 -4.87 0.32 40.28
CA ALA A 14 -3.76 0.77 39.43
C ALA A 14 -3.68 -0.05 38.13
N ALA A 15 -3.90 -1.36 38.19
CA ALA A 15 -3.94 -2.22 37.01
C ALA A 15 -5.11 -1.84 36.08
N VAL A 16 -6.31 -1.62 36.62
CA VAL A 16 -7.48 -1.19 35.84
C VAL A 16 -7.27 0.18 35.20
N LEU A 17 -6.70 1.15 35.93
CA LEU A 17 -6.39 2.47 35.38
C LEU A 17 -5.33 2.38 34.28
N SER A 18 -4.33 1.51 34.45
CA SER A 18 -3.28 1.30 33.44
C SER A 18 -3.86 0.69 32.16
N THR A 19 -4.76 -0.30 32.25
CA THR A 19 -5.40 -0.88 31.06
C THR A 19 -6.33 0.12 30.37
N LEU A 20 -7.06 0.95 31.12
CA LEU A 20 -7.89 2.02 30.55
C LEU A 20 -7.05 3.08 29.84
N LEU A 21 -5.92 3.49 30.42
CA LEU A 21 -5.00 4.45 29.79
C LEU A 21 -4.38 3.89 28.52
N ILE A 22 -3.95 2.62 28.54
CA ILE A 22 -3.44 1.92 27.36
C ILE A 22 -4.54 1.85 26.29
N TYR A 23 -5.75 1.42 26.66
CA TYR A 23 -6.86 1.34 25.72
C TYR A 23 -7.18 2.70 25.08
N TRP A 24 -7.28 3.76 25.89
CA TRP A 24 -7.53 5.10 25.38
C TRP A 24 -6.43 5.59 24.44
N PHE A 25 -5.16 5.31 24.77
CA PHE A 25 -4.02 5.75 23.97
C PHE A 25 -3.97 5.11 22.56
N TYR A 26 -4.36 3.84 22.45
CA TYR A 26 -4.32 3.10 21.18
C TYR A 26 -5.64 3.14 20.38
N PHE A 27 -6.80 3.21 21.04
CA PHE A 27 -8.11 3.05 20.38
C PHE A 27 -8.93 4.35 20.29
N SER A 28 -8.32 5.50 20.58
CA SER A 28 -9.02 6.77 20.44
C SER A 28 -9.37 7.08 18.99
N PRO A 29 -10.62 7.51 18.72
CA PRO A 29 -11.08 7.76 17.37
C PRO A 29 -10.28 8.90 16.71
N PRO A 30 -10.14 8.85 15.38
CA PRO A 30 -9.50 9.91 14.61
C PRO A 30 -10.14 11.27 14.81
N LYS A 31 -9.30 12.29 15.04
CA LYS A 31 -9.73 13.69 14.91
C LYS A 31 -9.88 14.04 13.43
N SER A 32 -10.51 15.18 13.17
CA SER A 32 -10.62 15.74 11.82
C SER A 32 -9.26 15.76 11.12
N PHE A 33 -9.22 15.25 9.89
CA PHE A 33 -8.01 15.27 9.07
C PHE A 33 -7.52 16.70 8.83
N PRO A 34 -6.20 16.94 8.71
CA PRO A 34 -5.68 18.28 8.46
C PRO A 34 -6.24 18.89 7.17
N THR A 35 -6.41 20.21 7.18
CA THR A 35 -6.83 20.96 5.99
C THR A 35 -5.75 20.94 4.91
N LYS A 36 -6.12 21.18 3.64
CA LYS A 36 -5.16 21.25 2.52
C LYS A 36 -3.98 22.20 2.80
N SER A 37 -4.22 23.35 3.42
CA SER A 37 -3.14 24.30 3.77
C SER A 37 -2.20 23.74 4.84
N GLN A 38 -2.73 23.03 5.84
CA GLN A 38 -1.93 22.37 6.86
C GLN A 38 -1.11 21.23 6.26
N LEU A 39 -1.70 20.41 5.38
CA LEU A 39 -0.98 19.34 4.67
C LEU A 39 0.19 19.89 3.85
N ILE A 40 -0.02 20.98 3.10
CA ILE A 40 1.06 21.61 2.32
C ILE A 40 2.21 22.07 3.24
N LYS A 41 1.89 22.66 4.39
CA LYS A 41 2.90 23.11 5.35
C LYS A 41 3.65 21.92 5.95
N GLU A 42 2.93 20.90 6.41
CA GLU A 42 3.49 19.71 7.05
C GLU A 42 4.39 18.94 6.09
N ILE A 43 3.91 18.64 4.88
CA ILE A 43 4.68 17.91 3.87
C ILE A 43 5.95 18.67 3.50
N ASN A 44 5.84 19.98 3.24
CA ASN A 44 7.02 20.77 2.86
C ASN A 44 7.98 21.02 4.04
N HIS A 45 7.51 20.97 5.27
CA HIS A 45 8.35 21.04 6.45
C HIS A 45 9.15 19.74 6.64
N SER A 46 8.46 18.61 6.60
CA SER A 46 9.06 17.28 6.81
C SER A 46 9.84 16.77 5.60
N THR A 47 9.44 17.14 4.38
CA THR A 47 10.09 16.75 3.13
C THR A 47 10.14 17.93 2.16
N PRO A 48 11.07 18.89 2.34
CA PRO A 48 11.17 20.09 1.49
C PRO A 48 11.32 19.80 -0.01
N ARG A 49 11.92 18.65 -0.37
CA ARG A 49 12.07 18.20 -1.76
C ARG A 49 10.75 17.92 -2.47
N ALA A 50 9.69 17.56 -1.74
CA ALA A 50 8.38 17.34 -2.33
C ALA A 50 7.79 18.62 -2.94
N SER A 51 8.17 19.78 -2.38
CA SER A 51 7.83 21.11 -2.89
C SER A 51 6.34 21.24 -3.25
N VAL A 52 5.46 20.72 -2.40
CA VAL A 52 4.01 20.64 -2.63
C VAL A 52 3.43 22.03 -2.83
N LYS A 53 2.67 22.20 -3.92
CA LYS A 53 1.94 23.43 -4.23
C LYS A 53 0.44 23.24 -4.08
N ILE A 54 -0.08 22.09 -4.53
CA ILE A 54 -1.52 21.84 -4.61
C ILE A 54 -1.83 20.46 -4.05
N ILE A 55 -2.77 20.38 -3.11
CA ILE A 55 -3.41 19.11 -2.72
C ILE A 55 -4.62 18.90 -3.61
N GLN A 56 -4.57 17.87 -4.45
CA GLN A 56 -5.64 17.57 -5.40
C GLN A 56 -6.88 17.11 -4.66
N ASP A 57 -6.74 16.14 -3.76
CA ASP A 57 -7.83 15.58 -2.98
C ASP A 57 -7.39 15.02 -1.62
N THR A 58 -8.36 14.62 -0.81
CA THR A 58 -8.17 13.92 0.46
C THR A 58 -9.06 12.69 0.48
N VAL A 59 -8.49 11.57 0.03
CA VAL A 59 -9.21 10.32 -0.18
C VAL A 59 -9.14 9.49 1.10
N HIS A 60 -10.25 9.40 1.83
CA HIS A 60 -10.35 8.57 3.02
C HIS A 60 -10.55 7.12 2.60
N ILE A 61 -9.60 6.26 2.94
CA ILE A 61 -9.67 4.81 2.68
C ILE A 61 -10.55 4.16 3.75
N ASP A 62 -10.26 4.50 5.01
CA ASP A 62 -11.10 4.16 6.16
C ASP A 62 -11.05 5.31 7.18
N LYS A 63 -11.37 5.02 8.44
CA LYS A 63 -11.34 6.03 9.51
C LYS A 63 -9.91 6.50 9.81
N GLY A 64 -8.92 5.62 9.75
CA GLY A 64 -7.54 5.84 10.17
C GLY A 64 -6.52 5.95 9.04
N HIS A 65 -6.92 5.80 7.77
CA HIS A 65 -6.01 5.83 6.62
C HIS A 65 -6.49 6.80 5.55
N VAL A 66 -5.60 7.70 5.13
CA VAL A 66 -5.91 8.74 4.14
C VAL A 66 -4.82 8.80 3.07
N PHE A 67 -5.27 8.77 1.82
CA PHE A 67 -4.45 8.96 0.63
C PHE A 67 -4.58 10.40 0.12
N VAL A 68 -3.45 11.06 -0.11
CA VAL A 68 -3.41 12.46 -0.52
C VAL A 68 -2.55 12.62 -1.77
N PRO A 69 -3.18 12.70 -2.97
CA PRO A 69 -2.50 13.05 -4.21
C PRO A 69 -2.21 14.56 -4.26
N TYR A 70 -1.02 14.93 -4.71
CA TYR A 70 -0.58 16.31 -4.76
C TYR A 70 0.20 16.65 -6.03
N ILE A 71 0.30 17.95 -6.31
CA ILE A 71 1.13 18.51 -7.39
C ILE A 71 2.19 19.42 -6.76
N SER A 72 3.45 19.20 -7.11
CA SER A 72 4.58 20.02 -6.68
C SER A 72 4.63 21.37 -7.41
N LYS A 73 5.48 22.28 -6.96
CA LYS A 73 5.72 23.57 -7.64
C LYS A 73 6.29 23.38 -9.04
N ASP A 74 7.04 22.29 -9.23
CA ASP A 74 7.70 21.94 -10.50
C ASP A 74 6.79 21.10 -11.41
N GLY A 75 5.51 20.97 -11.07
CA GLY A 75 4.51 20.25 -11.86
C GLY A 75 4.54 18.73 -11.69
N GLN A 76 5.35 18.20 -10.79
CA GLN A 76 5.40 16.75 -10.53
C GLN A 76 4.16 16.28 -9.78
N TYR A 77 3.64 15.12 -10.16
CA TYR A 77 2.49 14.50 -9.53
C TYR A 77 2.99 13.47 -8.53
N GLY A 78 2.71 13.71 -7.25
CA GLY A 78 3.17 12.88 -6.15
C GLY A 78 2.01 12.39 -5.29
N VAL A 79 2.35 11.55 -4.31
CA VAL A 79 1.39 10.95 -3.38
C VAL A 79 1.93 10.96 -1.95
N SER A 80 1.03 11.06 -0.98
CA SER A 80 1.36 10.86 0.43
C SER A 80 0.29 10.01 1.12
N PHE A 81 0.74 9.22 2.09
CA PHE A 81 -0.04 8.24 2.81
C PHE A 81 -0.02 8.59 4.30
N TRP A 82 -1.19 8.68 4.89
CA TRP A 82 -1.37 9.20 6.25
C TRP A 82 -2.12 8.21 7.10
N VAL A 83 -1.62 7.99 8.31
CA VAL A 83 -2.22 7.08 9.29
C VAL A 83 -2.55 7.85 10.55
N TRP A 84 -3.69 7.52 11.16
CA TRP A 84 -4.04 7.97 12.49
C TRP A 84 -3.38 7.06 13.53
N GLU A 85 -2.33 7.56 14.18
CA GLU A 85 -1.68 6.87 15.27
C GLU A 85 -1.40 7.83 16.43
N ARG A 86 -1.44 7.31 17.67
CA ARG A 86 -1.03 8.06 18.87
C ARG A 86 -1.71 9.44 18.98
N HIS A 87 -2.99 9.50 18.62
CA HIS A 87 -3.83 10.70 18.62
C HIS A 87 -3.44 11.81 17.63
N LYS A 88 -2.68 11.50 16.58
CA LYS A 88 -2.37 12.43 15.51
C LYS A 88 -2.33 11.74 14.16
N TRP A 89 -2.54 12.54 13.11
CA TRP A 89 -2.29 12.11 11.75
C TRP A 89 -0.79 12.19 11.48
N GLU A 90 -0.19 11.07 11.15
CA GLU A 90 1.22 10.96 10.77
C GLU A 90 1.34 10.62 9.29
N MET A 91 2.27 11.25 8.60
CA MET A 91 2.61 10.90 7.22
C MET A 91 3.54 9.69 7.25
N GLU A 92 3.02 8.54 6.86
CA GLU A 92 3.72 7.25 6.93
C GLU A 92 4.60 7.01 5.71
N SER A 93 4.22 7.59 4.56
CA SER A 93 5.02 7.52 3.34
C SER A 93 4.70 8.69 2.42
N LEU A 94 5.69 9.08 1.63
CA LEU A 94 5.57 10.08 0.59
C LEU A 94 6.38 9.64 -0.62
N SER A 95 5.82 9.84 -1.81
CA SER A 95 6.55 9.75 -3.06
C SER A 95 6.36 11.02 -3.87
N THR A 96 7.42 11.46 -4.54
CA THR A 96 7.38 12.57 -5.49
C THR A 96 7.00 12.12 -6.91
N ASN A 97 6.74 10.83 -7.11
CA ASN A 97 6.22 10.28 -8.35
C ASN A 97 4.78 9.77 -8.20
N GLY A 98 4.14 9.59 -9.36
CA GLY A 98 2.73 9.27 -9.51
C GLY A 98 2.42 7.80 -9.71
N SER A 99 3.45 6.97 -9.78
CA SER A 99 3.36 5.56 -10.16
C SER A 99 2.41 4.78 -9.25
N PRO A 100 1.70 3.77 -9.77
CA PRO A 100 0.83 2.94 -8.96
C PRO A 100 1.57 2.23 -7.82
N ARG A 101 0.98 2.27 -6.64
CA ARG A 101 1.51 1.68 -5.40
C ARG A 101 0.44 0.86 -4.71
N ILE A 102 0.86 -0.19 -4.03
CA ILE A 102 -0.02 -1.11 -3.33
C ILE A 102 0.15 -0.84 -1.85
N TRP A 103 -0.86 -0.22 -1.24
CA TRP A 103 -0.88 0.03 0.20
C TRP A 103 -1.59 -1.12 0.91
N LYS A 104 -0.84 -1.86 1.72
CA LYS A 104 -1.31 -3.02 2.48
C LYS A 104 -1.67 -2.59 3.90
N ILE A 105 -2.90 -2.15 4.11
CA ILE A 105 -3.36 -1.69 5.43
C ILE A 105 -3.15 -2.76 6.50
N ASP A 106 -3.55 -4.00 6.23
CA ASP A 106 -3.16 -5.18 7.00
C ASP A 106 -2.47 -6.19 6.08
N ARG A 107 -1.15 -6.36 6.24
CA ARG A 107 -0.33 -7.33 5.48
C ARG A 107 -0.89 -8.75 5.47
N ASN A 108 -1.67 -9.15 6.47
CA ASN A 108 -2.21 -10.50 6.59
C ASN A 108 -3.60 -10.66 5.97
N ASN A 109 -4.23 -9.56 5.56
CA ASN A 109 -5.57 -9.53 5.00
C ASN A 109 -5.55 -8.83 3.63
N PRO A 110 -5.44 -9.59 2.53
CA PRO A 110 -5.35 -9.01 1.19
C PRO A 110 -6.59 -8.19 0.80
N ALA A 111 -7.77 -8.48 1.34
CA ALA A 111 -8.96 -7.63 1.21
C ALA A 111 -8.79 -6.21 1.74
N SER A 112 -7.70 -5.91 2.46
CA SER A 112 -7.34 -4.56 2.91
C SER A 112 -6.34 -3.85 2.00
N TYR A 113 -5.97 -4.45 0.88
CA TYR A 113 -4.97 -3.90 -0.03
C TYR A 113 -5.63 -2.94 -1.03
N TYR A 114 -5.00 -1.79 -1.22
CA TYR A 114 -5.45 -0.78 -2.17
C TYR A 114 -4.35 -0.51 -3.19
N ILE A 115 -4.74 -0.39 -4.46
CA ILE A 115 -3.86 0.11 -5.52
C ILE A 115 -4.19 1.60 -5.70
N LEU A 116 -3.20 2.46 -5.56
CA LEU A 116 -3.36 3.92 -5.60
C LEU A 116 -2.36 4.54 -6.56
N TRP A 117 -2.75 5.60 -7.25
CA TRP A 117 -1.92 6.26 -8.25
C TRP A 117 -2.23 7.76 -8.34
N ASN A 118 -1.29 8.52 -8.92
CA ASN A 118 -1.48 9.91 -9.31
C ASN A 118 -0.63 10.26 -10.54
N LEU A 119 -1.07 9.82 -11.72
CA LEU A 119 -0.30 9.90 -12.96
C LEU A 119 -0.25 11.33 -13.53
N HIS A 120 0.90 11.71 -14.06
CA HIS A 120 1.09 12.96 -14.77
C HIS A 120 0.27 12.96 -16.08
N PRO A 121 -0.55 13.99 -16.37
CA PRO A 121 -1.44 14.01 -17.54
C PRO A 121 -0.68 13.94 -18.87
N ASP A 122 0.53 14.50 -18.94
CA ASP A 122 1.37 14.46 -20.16
C ASP A 122 1.85 13.05 -20.55
N ASP A 123 1.74 12.06 -19.65
CA ASP A 123 2.02 10.67 -20.01
C ASP A 123 0.91 10.03 -20.86
N GLY A 124 -0.23 10.72 -21.02
CA GLY A 124 -1.28 10.36 -21.98
C GLY A 124 -2.02 9.07 -21.66
N VAL A 125 -1.92 8.57 -20.43
CA VAL A 125 -2.54 7.30 -20.01
C VAL A 125 -4.06 7.45 -19.97
N LYS A 126 -4.75 6.59 -20.73
CA LYS A 126 -6.21 6.46 -20.76
C LYS A 126 -6.66 5.26 -19.94
N ASP A 127 -5.98 4.13 -20.10
CA ASP A 127 -6.31 2.87 -19.46
C ASP A 127 -5.06 2.25 -18.85
N MET A 128 -5.25 1.41 -17.83
CA MET A 128 -4.19 0.61 -17.23
C MET A 128 -4.68 -0.82 -17.06
N ASP A 129 -3.87 -1.78 -17.48
CA ASP A 129 -4.04 -3.18 -17.10
C ASP A 129 -3.14 -3.43 -15.90
N PHE A 130 -3.73 -3.80 -14.76
CA PHE A 130 -3.00 -4.24 -13.57
C PHE A 130 -2.91 -5.76 -13.53
N TYR A 131 -1.78 -6.25 -13.03
CA TYR A 131 -1.48 -7.66 -12.93
C TYR A 131 -1.05 -8.07 -11.53
N LEU A 132 -1.55 -9.21 -11.06
CA LEU A 132 -0.98 -9.99 -9.98
C LEU A 132 -0.21 -11.16 -10.59
N ILE A 133 1.11 -11.22 -10.37
CA ILE A 133 1.97 -12.22 -11.01
C ILE A 133 2.75 -12.99 -9.94
N ARG A 134 2.70 -14.32 -10.01
CA ARG A 134 3.66 -15.21 -9.36
C ARG A 134 4.41 -15.96 -10.44
N GLU A 135 5.72 -15.82 -10.49
CA GLU A 135 6.51 -16.54 -11.49
C GLU A 135 6.47 -18.06 -11.27
N ARG A 136 6.65 -18.80 -12.36
CA ARG A 136 6.90 -20.23 -12.29
C ARG A 136 8.24 -20.47 -11.59
N GLY A 137 8.29 -21.50 -10.76
CA GLY A 137 9.48 -21.83 -9.99
C GLY A 137 9.69 -23.32 -9.88
N TYR A 138 10.92 -23.69 -9.55
CA TYR A 138 11.26 -25.07 -9.25
C TYR A 138 12.22 -25.10 -8.06
N GLN A 139 11.93 -25.96 -7.09
CA GLN A 139 12.73 -26.09 -5.89
C GLN A 139 13.03 -27.56 -5.61
N GLY A 140 14.31 -27.90 -5.51
CA GLY A 140 14.78 -29.22 -5.10
C GLY A 140 15.29 -29.18 -3.66
N ILE A 141 14.67 -29.93 -2.75
CA ILE A 141 15.18 -30.13 -1.39
C ILE A 141 15.21 -31.64 -1.10
N ASN A 142 16.37 -32.16 -0.67
CA ASN A 142 16.56 -33.56 -0.28
C ASN A 142 16.03 -34.57 -1.33
N GLY A 143 16.32 -34.32 -2.61
CA GLY A 143 15.88 -35.18 -3.72
C GLY A 143 14.40 -35.08 -4.06
N ARG A 144 13.61 -34.25 -3.36
CA ARG A 144 12.22 -33.96 -3.71
C ARG A 144 12.15 -32.66 -4.51
N MET A 145 11.50 -32.77 -5.66
CA MET A 145 11.35 -31.70 -6.62
C MET A 145 9.94 -31.13 -6.52
N THR A 146 9.83 -29.84 -6.24
CA THR A 146 8.55 -29.13 -6.14
C THR A 146 8.45 -28.12 -7.27
N TYR A 147 7.44 -28.28 -8.11
CA TYR A 147 7.07 -27.30 -9.13
C TYR A 147 6.12 -26.25 -8.53
N ILE A 148 6.38 -24.98 -8.84
CA ILE A 148 5.52 -23.85 -8.50
C ILE A 148 4.91 -23.32 -9.80
N PRO A 149 3.59 -23.42 -10.00
CA PRO A 149 2.95 -22.91 -11.21
C PRO A 149 2.90 -21.38 -11.23
N LYS A 150 2.91 -20.80 -12.44
CA LYS A 150 2.68 -19.37 -12.62
C LYS A 150 1.26 -19.02 -12.22
N ILE A 151 1.09 -17.84 -11.64
CA ILE A 151 -0.21 -17.18 -11.47
C ILE A 151 -0.10 -15.86 -12.22
N GLN A 152 -1.11 -15.54 -13.03
CA GLN A 152 -1.23 -14.27 -13.73
C GLN A 152 -2.70 -13.90 -13.77
N MET A 153 -3.07 -12.83 -13.09
CA MET A 153 -4.44 -12.34 -13.03
C MET A 153 -4.45 -10.88 -13.47
N GLU A 154 -5.41 -10.50 -14.31
CA GLU A 154 -5.51 -9.17 -14.88
C GLU A 154 -6.76 -8.44 -14.37
N THR A 155 -6.65 -7.13 -14.20
CA THR A 155 -7.81 -6.25 -14.07
C THR A 155 -7.56 -4.94 -14.81
N LYS A 156 -8.57 -4.43 -15.51
CA LYS A 156 -8.45 -3.23 -16.36
C LYS A 156 -9.13 -2.04 -15.70
N ILE A 157 -8.49 -0.87 -15.75
CA ILE A 157 -9.01 0.39 -15.22
C ILE A 157 -8.93 1.50 -16.25
N ALA A 158 -10.08 2.12 -16.52
CA ALA A 158 -10.18 3.33 -17.35
C ALA A 158 -10.07 4.59 -16.49
N LEU A 159 -9.15 5.49 -16.81
CA LEU A 159 -8.81 6.66 -15.99
C LEU A 159 -9.82 7.82 -16.05
N LYS A 160 -10.85 7.77 -16.90
CA LYS A 160 -11.92 8.80 -17.01
C LYS A 160 -11.42 10.27 -16.91
N LYS A 161 -10.22 10.55 -17.44
CA LYS A 161 -9.53 11.86 -17.40
C LYS A 161 -9.15 12.38 -16.00
N LYS A 162 -9.03 11.52 -15.00
CA LYS A 162 -8.49 11.86 -13.67
C LYS A 162 -7.04 11.40 -13.57
N SER A 163 -6.17 12.24 -12.99
CA SER A 163 -4.76 11.89 -12.75
C SER A 163 -4.62 10.86 -11.65
N TYR A 164 -5.43 10.98 -10.59
CA TYR A 164 -5.37 10.10 -9.43
C TYR A 164 -6.58 9.18 -9.36
N GLY A 165 -6.38 8.08 -8.65
CA GLY A 165 -7.43 7.14 -8.32
C GLY A 165 -6.98 6.12 -7.30
N MET A 166 -7.94 5.32 -6.88
CA MET A 166 -7.71 4.15 -6.05
C MET A 166 -8.62 3.03 -6.51
N MET A 167 -8.17 1.80 -6.27
CA MET A 167 -8.95 0.60 -6.49
C MET A 167 -8.69 -0.35 -5.31
N LEU A 168 -9.75 -0.89 -4.72
CA LEU A 168 -9.63 -2.01 -3.80
C LEU A 168 -9.16 -3.23 -4.59
N MET A 169 -8.32 -4.06 -3.99
CA MET A 169 -7.89 -5.28 -4.64
C MET A 169 -9.10 -6.15 -5.06
N PRO A 170 -9.13 -6.69 -6.30
CA PRO A 170 -10.24 -7.53 -6.75
C PRO A 170 -10.44 -8.77 -5.87
N ASP A 171 -11.69 -9.19 -5.68
CA ASP A 171 -12.05 -10.35 -4.83
C ASP A 171 -11.31 -11.64 -5.23
N GLU A 172 -11.10 -11.85 -6.53
CA GLU A 172 -10.38 -13.02 -7.03
C GLU A 172 -8.90 -12.99 -6.62
N TRP A 173 -8.29 -11.80 -6.63
CA TRP A 173 -6.90 -11.61 -6.20
C TRP A 173 -6.77 -11.79 -4.70
N ASP A 174 -7.75 -11.31 -3.92
CA ASP A 174 -7.82 -11.55 -2.48
C ASP A 174 -7.91 -13.05 -2.16
N ALA A 175 -8.79 -13.80 -2.83
CA ALA A 175 -8.91 -15.23 -2.63
C ALA A 175 -7.60 -15.99 -2.90
N VAL A 176 -6.92 -15.64 -4.00
CA VAL A 176 -5.62 -16.24 -4.35
C VAL A 176 -4.56 -15.86 -3.32
N MET A 177 -4.39 -14.57 -3.03
CA MET A 177 -3.41 -14.08 -2.06
C MET A 177 -3.65 -14.65 -0.66
N GLY A 178 -4.91 -14.73 -0.22
CA GLY A 178 -5.30 -15.29 1.07
C GLY A 178 -4.93 -16.78 1.17
N SER A 179 -5.14 -17.55 0.09
CA SER A 179 -4.70 -18.94 0.00
C SER A 179 -3.17 -19.07 0.07
N LEU A 180 -2.42 -18.18 -0.60
CA LEU A 180 -0.96 -18.18 -0.58
C LEU A 180 -0.41 -17.86 0.82
N ILE A 181 -0.91 -16.80 1.45
CA ILE A 181 -0.54 -16.39 2.81
C ILE A 181 -0.84 -17.52 3.81
N LYS A 182 -2.02 -18.15 3.72
CA LYS A 182 -2.38 -19.28 4.58
C LYS A 182 -1.44 -20.48 4.38
N GLY A 183 -1.09 -20.77 3.12
CA GLY A 183 -0.14 -21.82 2.77
C GLY A 183 1.27 -21.57 3.32
N GLU A 184 1.76 -20.34 3.26
CA GLU A 184 3.05 -19.95 3.84
C GLU A 184 3.07 -20.05 5.37
N LYS A 185 2.04 -19.52 6.04
CA LYS A 185 1.90 -19.60 7.50
C LYS A 185 1.91 -21.04 8.02
N ALA A 186 1.31 -21.97 7.27
CA ALA A 186 1.32 -23.38 7.63
C ALA A 186 2.72 -24.03 7.51
N LYS A 187 3.55 -23.56 6.58
CA LYS A 187 4.91 -24.09 6.35
C LYS A 187 5.95 -23.52 7.32
N ALA A 188 5.81 -22.25 7.70
CA ALA A 188 6.75 -21.58 8.60
C ALA A 188 6.01 -20.65 9.57
N PRO A 189 5.47 -21.19 10.69
CA PRO A 189 4.70 -20.39 11.67
C PRO A 189 5.49 -19.25 12.31
N TRP A 190 6.82 -19.32 12.26
CA TRP A 190 7.74 -18.37 12.88
C TRP A 190 8.32 -17.33 11.90
N SER A 191 8.11 -17.45 10.59
CA SER A 191 8.65 -16.53 9.57
C SER A 191 7.66 -15.46 9.10
N VAL A 192 6.62 -15.17 9.90
CA VAL A 192 5.51 -14.26 9.54
C VAL A 192 5.96 -12.81 9.32
N PHE A 193 7.16 -12.45 9.78
CA PHE A 193 7.73 -11.11 9.56
C PHE A 193 8.39 -10.94 8.18
N ASP A 194 8.74 -12.04 7.48
CA ASP A 194 9.56 -12.03 6.24
C ASP A 194 8.95 -12.85 5.06
N SER A 195 7.79 -13.50 5.21
CA SER A 195 7.43 -14.62 4.32
C SER A 195 7.05 -14.24 2.88
N LEU A 196 6.52 -13.05 2.61
CA LEU A 196 6.13 -12.66 1.25
C LEU A 196 7.29 -12.16 0.37
N THR A 197 8.50 -12.01 0.91
CA THR A 197 9.65 -11.48 0.14
C THR A 197 10.65 -12.54 -0.30
N SER A 198 10.72 -13.72 0.35
CA SER A 198 11.93 -14.54 0.26
C SER A 198 11.87 -15.83 -0.56
N ASN A 199 10.72 -16.41 -0.93
CA ASN A 199 10.77 -17.66 -1.73
C ASN A 199 9.72 -17.87 -2.84
N TYR A 200 8.59 -17.16 -2.87
CA TYR A 200 7.61 -17.26 -3.95
C TYR A 200 7.06 -15.88 -4.31
N GLN A 201 7.88 -15.06 -4.98
CA GLN A 201 7.65 -13.64 -5.22
C GLN A 201 6.38 -13.42 -6.05
N VAL A 202 5.25 -13.25 -5.37
CA VAL A 202 4.09 -12.60 -5.95
C VAL A 202 4.39 -11.11 -6.01
N TYR A 203 4.26 -10.51 -7.18
CA TYR A 203 4.41 -9.08 -7.36
C TYR A 203 3.24 -8.51 -8.14
N PHE A 204 3.07 -7.20 -7.99
CA PHE A 204 2.09 -6.44 -8.73
C PHE A 204 2.79 -5.72 -9.88
N GLY A 205 2.16 -5.73 -11.04
CA GLY A 205 2.62 -4.94 -12.16
C GLY A 205 1.48 -4.27 -12.91
N TRP A 206 1.83 -3.43 -13.88
CA TRP A 206 0.86 -2.69 -14.66
C TRP A 206 1.39 -2.33 -16.05
N ILE A 207 0.47 -2.19 -17.00
CA ILE A 207 0.74 -1.77 -18.37
C ILE A 207 -0.14 -0.53 -18.67
N PRO A 208 0.44 0.65 -18.93
CA PRO A 208 -0.31 1.84 -19.32
C PRO A 208 -0.64 1.86 -20.82
N TYR A 209 -1.86 2.25 -21.17
CA TYR A 209 -2.32 2.42 -22.54
C TYR A 209 -2.79 3.85 -22.83
N ASP A 210 -2.50 4.33 -24.03
CA ASP A 210 -2.92 5.64 -24.53
C ASP A 210 -4.33 5.63 -25.14
N GLN A 211 -4.74 6.75 -25.75
CA GLN A 211 -6.04 6.88 -26.39
C GLN A 211 -6.26 5.98 -27.62
N LYS A 212 -5.19 5.41 -28.17
CA LYS A 212 -5.21 4.51 -29.34
C LYS A 212 -5.01 3.05 -28.91
N ASP A 213 -5.19 2.77 -27.62
CA ASP A 213 -4.98 1.46 -26.99
C ASP A 213 -3.57 0.91 -27.24
N LYS A 214 -2.57 1.80 -27.34
CA LYS A 214 -1.15 1.45 -27.46
C LYS A 214 -0.45 1.63 -26.14
N VAL A 215 0.50 0.75 -25.85
CA VAL A 215 1.37 0.89 -24.67
C VAL A 215 2.12 2.22 -24.75
N THR A 216 2.03 3.02 -23.68
CA THR A 216 2.67 4.35 -23.59
C THR A 216 3.79 4.37 -22.56
N VAL A 217 4.72 5.31 -22.71
CA VAL A 217 5.83 5.49 -21.77
C VAL A 217 5.47 6.57 -20.75
N VAL A 218 5.44 6.20 -19.47
CA VAL A 218 5.02 7.05 -18.35
C VAL A 218 6.19 7.77 -17.67
N LYS A 219 7.00 8.48 -18.46
CA LYS A 219 8.29 9.05 -17.98
C LYS A 219 8.10 10.01 -16.81
N ASN A 220 7.03 10.81 -16.81
CA ASN A 220 6.79 11.83 -15.78
C ASN A 220 6.17 11.24 -14.52
N SER A 221 5.49 10.09 -14.60
CA SER A 221 4.86 9.44 -13.44
C SER A 221 5.78 8.49 -12.69
N ILE A 222 6.93 8.09 -13.24
CA ILE A 222 7.85 7.14 -12.58
C ILE A 222 9.13 7.77 -12.03
N THR A 223 9.53 8.91 -12.57
CA THR A 223 10.78 9.57 -12.16
C THR A 223 10.53 10.32 -10.86
N GLY A 224 11.16 9.88 -9.76
CA GLY A 224 11.04 10.57 -8.48
C GLY A 224 11.74 9.85 -7.34
N GLU A 225 11.66 10.46 -6.16
CA GLU A 225 12.18 9.93 -4.91
C GLU A 225 11.00 9.58 -4.00
N GLY A 226 11.23 8.68 -3.04
CA GLY A 226 10.23 8.33 -2.05
C GLY A 226 10.87 8.09 -0.69
N TYR A 227 10.09 8.29 0.35
CA TYR A 227 10.42 7.93 1.71
C TYR A 227 9.25 7.17 2.33
N THR A 228 9.57 6.18 3.15
CA THR A 228 8.60 5.37 3.88
C THR A 228 9.08 5.19 5.32
N SER A 229 8.24 5.55 6.29
CA SER A 229 8.49 5.48 7.73
C SER A 229 7.59 4.43 8.40
N GLY A 230 7.58 3.20 7.88
CA GLY A 230 6.78 2.10 8.43
C GLY A 230 5.64 1.63 7.54
N ALA A 231 5.32 2.37 6.47
CA ALA A 231 4.25 1.99 5.55
C ALA A 231 4.52 0.67 4.84
N ASN A 232 3.46 -0.13 4.76
CA ASN A 232 3.43 -1.39 4.03
C ASN A 232 3.07 -1.12 2.57
N ILE A 233 3.96 -0.45 1.86
CA ILE A 233 3.73 -0.02 0.49
C ILE A 233 4.68 -0.76 -0.44
N ASP A 234 4.09 -1.49 -1.38
CA ASP A 234 4.83 -2.09 -2.48
C ASP A 234 4.71 -1.21 -3.74
N GLU A 235 5.79 -1.13 -4.51
CA GLU A 235 5.76 -0.48 -5.83
C GLU A 235 5.21 -1.44 -6.87
N SER A 236 4.30 -0.95 -7.73
CA SER A 236 3.84 -1.73 -8.89
C SER A 236 4.86 -1.62 -10.02
N ARG A 237 5.30 -2.76 -10.55
CA ARG A 237 6.28 -2.82 -11.64
C ARG A 237 5.62 -2.45 -12.96
N ILE A 238 6.26 -1.61 -13.76
CA ILE A 238 5.85 -1.47 -15.17
C ILE A 238 6.20 -2.75 -15.90
N LEU A 239 5.24 -3.28 -16.65
CA LEU A 239 5.42 -4.48 -17.47
C LEU A 239 5.38 -4.13 -18.96
N SER A 240 6.07 -4.93 -19.75
CA SER A 240 5.90 -5.04 -21.19
C SER A 240 4.86 -6.11 -21.52
N PRO A 241 4.04 -5.96 -22.58
CA PRO A 241 3.16 -7.03 -23.05
C PRO A 241 3.89 -8.36 -23.31
N SER A 242 5.20 -8.32 -23.63
CA SER A 242 6.03 -9.51 -23.82
C SER A 242 6.29 -10.31 -22.54
N GLU A 243 6.07 -9.73 -21.36
CA GLU A 243 6.23 -10.40 -20.06
C GLU A 243 4.95 -11.13 -19.61
N ILE A 244 3.83 -10.83 -20.28
CA ILE A 244 2.52 -11.40 -20.00
C ILE A 244 2.32 -12.66 -20.85
N GLU A 245 1.93 -13.75 -20.20
CA GLU A 245 1.53 -14.96 -20.92
C GLU A 245 0.18 -14.75 -21.61
N THR A 246 0.14 -14.92 -22.92
CA THR A 246 -1.09 -14.95 -23.69
C THR A 246 -1.64 -16.37 -23.74
N PRO A 247 -2.97 -16.58 -23.66
CA PRO A 247 -3.57 -17.86 -23.98
C PRO A 247 -3.09 -18.33 -25.35
N LEU A 248 -2.74 -19.62 -25.46
CA LEU A 248 -2.49 -20.23 -26.77
C LEU A 248 -3.83 -20.27 -27.52
N GLU A 249 -3.88 -19.69 -28.71
CA GLU A 249 -5.02 -19.82 -29.64
C GLU A 249 -5.22 -21.27 -30.11
#